data_AF-A0A847V4L1-F1
#
_entry.id   AF-A0A847V4L1-F1
#
_cell.length_a   1.000
_cell.length_b   1.000
_cell.length_c   1.000
_cell.angle_alpha   90.00
_cell.angle_beta   90.00
_cell.angle_gamma   90.00
#
_symmetry.space_group_name_H-M   'P 1'
#
loop_
_entity.id
_entity.type
_entity.pdbx_description
1 polymer ?
#
loop_
_entity_poly.entity_id
_entity_poly.type
_entity_poly.pdbx_seq_one_letter_code
_entity_poly.pdbx_strand_id
1 'polypeptide(L)'
;MSHLEIDGYSHLASPIHRWDPRVKIASLLLLTFSIVLLKSLAVALLGLASSAAILLISRLPFSYVLQGIKWPLLFLLPFPLILPLTVDGESFFILYGLGFSIEGLEQGLVMMTRGVAAVVLIYPIFGSSPFNTTVHAMRSLGLPEALTQIFLFAYRYLFLLREEFASASRSLASRGFIKGTDAASIRVLGAALGMLFIRSYERSERIYRAMVSKGYGGDLPSADRFRMEGRDLLKALIVLGLALGLQGLDWMVIG
;
A
#
# COMPACT_ATOMS: atom_id res chain seq x y z
N MET A 1 -16.08 -7.13 -15.22
CA MET A 1 -14.76 -7.79 -15.22
C MET A 1 -13.74 -6.84 -14.59
N SER A 2 -13.77 -6.68 -13.27
CA SER A 2 -12.73 -5.96 -12.52
C SER A 2 -11.97 -6.98 -11.68
N HIS A 3 -10.90 -7.56 -12.20
CA HIS A 3 -10.02 -8.29 -11.29
C HIS A 3 -9.61 -7.31 -10.19
N LEU A 4 -9.73 -7.71 -8.93
CA LEU A 4 -8.96 -7.11 -7.84
C LEU A 4 -7.51 -7.53 -8.11
N GLU A 5 -6.94 -6.96 -9.17
CA GLU A 5 -5.65 -7.30 -9.73
C GLU A 5 -4.59 -6.55 -8.92
N ILE A 6 -4.53 -6.84 -7.62
CA ILE A 6 -3.35 -6.50 -6.81
C ILE A 6 -2.09 -7.04 -7.51
N ASP A 7 -2.25 -8.16 -8.25
CA ASP A 7 -1.20 -8.81 -9.03
C ASP A 7 -1.20 -8.49 -10.55
N GLY A 8 -2.07 -7.62 -11.06
CA GLY A 8 -2.25 -7.44 -12.52
C GLY A 8 -1.00 -6.97 -13.27
N TYR A 9 -0.13 -6.23 -12.57
CA TYR A 9 1.13 -5.73 -13.10
C TYR A 9 2.36 -6.52 -12.63
N SER A 10 2.16 -7.56 -11.80
CA SER A 10 3.26 -8.39 -11.29
C SER A 10 3.99 -9.19 -12.37
N HIS A 11 3.35 -9.38 -13.53
CA HIS A 11 3.92 -10.07 -14.70
C HIS A 11 4.86 -9.19 -15.54
N LEU A 12 4.97 -7.89 -15.26
CA LEU A 12 5.83 -6.99 -16.01
C LEU A 12 7.31 -7.29 -15.74
N ALA A 13 8.14 -7.11 -16.76
CA ALA A 13 9.59 -7.28 -16.64
C ALA A 13 10.27 -5.91 -16.45
N SER A 14 10.67 -5.62 -15.20
CA SER A 14 11.55 -4.48 -14.90
C SER A 14 12.64 -4.86 -13.88
N PRO A 15 13.72 -4.06 -13.74
CA PRO A 15 14.78 -4.33 -12.76
C PRO A 15 14.29 -4.45 -11.31
N ILE A 16 13.16 -3.80 -10.99
CA ILE A 16 12.49 -3.84 -9.68
C ILE A 16 11.66 -5.13 -9.51
N HIS A 17 11.06 -5.64 -10.59
CA HIS A 17 10.32 -6.92 -10.57
C HIS A 17 11.27 -8.12 -10.38
N ARG A 18 12.52 -8.00 -10.85
CA ARG A 18 13.56 -9.02 -10.70
C ARG A 18 14.34 -8.93 -9.38
N TRP A 19 13.99 -7.99 -8.50
CA TRP A 19 14.68 -7.83 -7.22
C TRP A 19 14.09 -8.80 -6.19
N ASP A 20 14.93 -9.53 -5.44
CA ASP A 20 14.48 -10.35 -4.29
C ASP A 20 13.50 -9.53 -3.43
N PRO A 21 12.24 -9.98 -3.29
CA PRO A 21 11.19 -9.22 -2.62
C PRO A 21 11.53 -8.84 -1.18
N ARG A 22 12.32 -9.65 -0.46
CA ARG A 22 12.71 -9.42 0.94
C ARG A 22 13.57 -8.17 1.06
N VAL A 23 14.60 -8.12 0.22
CA VAL A 23 15.57 -7.01 0.17
C VAL A 23 14.90 -5.75 -0.35
N LYS A 24 14.05 -5.88 -1.37
CA LYS A 24 13.25 -4.77 -1.90
C LYS A 24 12.36 -4.14 -0.84
N ILE A 25 11.54 -4.95 -0.14
CA ILE A 25 10.64 -4.46 0.92
C ILE A 25 11.45 -3.73 2.00
N ALA A 26 12.51 -4.35 2.52
CA ALA A 26 13.33 -3.74 3.57
C ALA A 26 13.96 -2.42 3.12
N SER A 27 14.56 -2.37 1.93
CA SER A 27 15.25 -1.18 1.41
C SER A 27 14.29 -0.03 1.10
N LEU A 28 13.14 -0.29 0.47
CA LEU A 28 12.18 0.74 0.09
C LEU A 28 11.38 1.24 1.30
N LEU A 29 11.09 0.38 2.28
CA LEU A 29 10.53 0.81 3.56
C LEU A 29 11.51 1.71 4.30
N LEU A 30 12.79 1.33 4.37
CA LEU A 30 13.82 2.17 4.99
C LEU A 30 13.94 3.53 4.30
N LEU A 31 13.95 3.56 2.96
CA LEU A 31 13.92 4.82 2.20
C LEU A 31 12.67 5.65 2.53
N THR A 32 11.51 5.00 2.64
CA THR A 32 10.25 5.66 3.01
C THR A 32 10.36 6.33 4.38
N PHE A 33 10.84 5.60 5.40
CA PHE A 33 11.08 6.16 6.73
C PHE A 33 12.08 7.31 6.70
N SER A 34 13.15 7.17 5.91
CA SER A 34 14.15 8.22 5.72
C SER A 34 13.55 9.52 5.17
N ILE A 35 12.69 9.42 4.15
CA ILE A 35 12.03 10.58 3.54
C ILE A 35 11.00 11.22 4.49
N VAL A 36 10.28 10.41 5.26
CA VAL A 36 9.27 10.91 6.21
C VAL A 36 9.90 11.73 7.35
N LEU A 37 11.15 11.44 7.71
CA LEU A 37 11.89 12.15 8.76
C LEU A 37 12.52 13.48 8.32
N LEU A 38 12.53 13.78 7.01
CA LEU A 38 13.08 15.02 6.47
C LEU A 38 12.30 16.24 6.97
N LYS A 39 13.02 17.32 7.28
CA LYS A 39 12.40 18.58 7.72
C LYS A 39 12.58 19.70 6.70
N SER A 40 13.65 19.69 5.91
CA SER A 40 13.88 20.70 4.87
C SER A 40 13.01 20.45 3.63
N LEU A 41 12.37 21.49 3.10
CA LEU A 41 11.58 21.41 1.87
C LEU A 41 12.43 21.02 0.66
N ALA A 42 13.65 21.57 0.54
CA ALA A 42 14.54 21.26 -0.57
C ALA A 42 14.92 19.78 -0.60
N VAL A 43 15.23 19.20 0.57
CA VAL A 43 15.60 17.79 0.70
C VAL A 43 14.37 16.89 0.55
N ALA A 44 13.20 17.31 1.02
CA ALA A 44 11.95 16.60 0.80
C ALA A 44 11.60 16.51 -0.70
N LEU A 45 11.83 17.58 -1.48
CA LEU A 45 11.66 17.57 -2.94
C LEU A 45 12.64 16.62 -3.64
N LEU A 46 13.90 16.53 -3.17
CA LEU A 46 14.85 15.52 -3.64
C LEU A 46 14.38 14.10 -3.29
N GLY A 47 13.82 13.91 -2.10
CA GLY A 47 13.17 12.65 -1.68
C GLY A 47 12.03 12.27 -2.62
N LEU A 48 11.14 13.22 -2.95
CA LEU A 48 10.08 13.01 -3.93
C LEU A 48 10.62 12.68 -5.32
N ALA A 49 11.64 13.39 -5.80
CA ALA A 49 12.28 13.10 -7.09
C ALA A 49 12.88 11.69 -7.11
N SER A 50 13.52 11.24 -6.03
CA SER A 50 14.05 9.88 -5.90
C SER A 50 12.94 8.82 -5.92
N SER A 51 11.82 9.06 -5.24
CA SER A 51 10.66 8.15 -5.27
C SER A 51 10.05 8.05 -6.67
N ALA A 52 9.94 9.18 -7.38
CA ALA A 52 9.46 9.22 -8.76
C ALA A 52 10.42 8.49 -9.71
N ALA A 53 11.74 8.64 -9.54
CA ALA A 53 12.73 7.92 -10.32
C ALA A 53 12.61 6.39 -10.12
N ILE A 54 12.45 5.92 -8.88
CA ILE A 54 12.22 4.48 -8.59
C ILE A 54 10.92 4.00 -9.26
N LEU A 55 9.85 4.79 -9.21
CA LEU A 55 8.59 4.46 -9.87
C LEU A 55 8.77 4.33 -11.40
N LEU A 56 9.48 5.26 -12.03
CA LEU A 56 9.77 5.21 -13.46
C LEU A 56 10.60 3.97 -13.85
N ILE A 57 11.60 3.62 -13.03
CA ILE A 57 12.39 2.39 -13.21
C ILE A 57 11.51 1.15 -13.04
N SER A 58 10.47 1.20 -12.21
CA SER A 58 9.51 0.11 -12.02
C SER A 58 8.73 -0.20 -13.29
N ARG A 59 8.56 0.78 -14.19
CA ARG A 59 7.73 0.69 -15.41
C ARG A 59 6.27 0.33 -15.14
N LEU A 60 5.76 0.76 -13.99
CA LEU A 60 4.33 0.64 -13.68
C LEU A 60 3.54 1.64 -14.53
N PRO A 61 2.34 1.27 -15.01
CA PRO A 61 1.54 2.19 -15.80
C PRO A 61 1.14 3.40 -14.96
N PHE A 62 1.35 4.59 -15.51
CA PHE A 62 1.10 5.85 -14.81
C PHE A 62 -0.36 5.99 -14.35
N SER A 63 -1.31 5.44 -15.12
CA SER A 63 -2.74 5.41 -14.77
C SER A 63 -3.04 4.65 -13.49
N TYR A 64 -2.35 3.53 -13.22
CA TYR A 64 -2.50 2.73 -12.01
C TYR A 64 -2.07 3.52 -10.77
N VAL A 65 -0.92 4.20 -10.89
CA VAL A 65 -0.36 5.01 -9.80
C VAL A 65 -1.24 6.24 -9.54
N LEU A 66 -1.68 6.93 -10.59
CA LEU A 66 -2.49 8.14 -10.47
C LEU A 66 -3.86 7.86 -9.83
N GLN A 67 -4.48 6.73 -10.16
CA GLN A 67 -5.75 6.31 -9.53
C GLN A 67 -5.62 6.13 -8.03
N GLY A 68 -4.51 5.56 -7.57
CA GLY A 68 -4.31 5.35 -6.14
C GLY A 68 -3.69 6.54 -5.41
N ILE A 69 -2.97 7.45 -6.07
CA ILE A 69 -2.48 8.71 -5.46
C ILE A 69 -3.62 9.72 -5.24
N LYS A 70 -4.72 9.65 -6.02
CA LYS A 70 -5.82 10.61 -5.94
C LYS A 70 -6.36 10.81 -4.52
N TRP A 71 -6.61 9.72 -3.79
CA TRP A 71 -7.18 9.80 -2.43
C TRP A 71 -6.19 10.31 -1.38
N PRO A 72 -4.95 9.77 -1.30
CA PRO A 72 -3.93 10.35 -0.43
C PRO A 72 -3.63 11.82 -0.74
N LEU A 73 -3.59 12.21 -2.02
CA LEU A 73 -3.35 13.59 -2.42
C LEU A 73 -4.48 14.51 -1.94
N LEU A 74 -5.74 14.08 -2.08
CA LEU A 74 -6.89 14.83 -1.55
C LEU A 74 -6.82 15.00 -0.04
N PHE A 75 -6.33 13.98 0.69
CA PHE A 75 -6.13 14.04 2.13
C PHE A 75 -4.95 14.93 2.55
N LEU A 76 -3.89 15.00 1.73
CA LEU A 76 -2.69 15.79 2.01
C LEU A 76 -2.80 17.26 1.59
N LEU A 77 -3.67 17.58 0.63
CA LEU A 77 -3.87 18.92 0.09
C LEU A 77 -4.25 20.00 1.13
N PRO A 78 -5.02 19.70 2.21
CA PRO A 78 -5.33 20.69 3.23
C PRO A 78 -4.14 21.10 4.11
N PHE A 79 -3.07 20.29 4.23
CA PHE A 79 -1.95 20.61 5.13
C PHE A 79 -1.22 21.93 4.81
N PRO A 80 -0.80 22.21 3.55
CA PRO A 80 -0.22 23.51 3.19
C PRO A 80 -1.21 24.68 3.31
N LEU A 81 -2.51 24.41 3.44
CA LEU A 81 -3.52 25.46 3.67
C LEU A 81 -3.75 25.69 5.17
N ILE A 82 -3.84 24.64 5.99
CA ILE A 82 -4.23 24.73 7.41
C ILE A 82 -3.04 25.11 8.31
N LEU A 83 -1.84 24.58 8.04
CA LEU A 83 -0.69 24.82 8.90
C LEU A 83 -0.23 26.29 8.94
N PRO A 84 -0.23 27.07 7.84
CA PRO A 84 0.02 28.51 7.89
C PRO A 84 -0.92 29.29 8.81
N LEU A 85 -2.17 28.81 9.00
CA LEU A 85 -3.16 29.45 9.87
C LEU A 85 -3.03 29.04 11.35
N THR A 86 -2.40 27.90 11.62
CA THR A 86 -2.39 27.29 12.97
C THR A 86 -1.03 27.42 13.65
N VAL A 87 0.05 27.51 12.86
CA VAL A 87 1.42 27.63 13.35
C VAL A 87 1.74 29.11 13.52
N ASP A 88 2.10 29.49 14.74
CA ASP A 88 2.60 30.83 15.04
C ASP A 88 3.98 31.02 14.41
N GLY A 89 4.15 32.10 13.65
CA GLY A 89 5.39 32.43 12.95
C GLY A 89 5.36 33.80 12.28
N GLU A 90 6.40 34.14 11.53
CA GLU A 90 6.44 35.43 10.82
C GLU A 90 5.33 35.47 9.77
N SER A 91 4.37 36.36 10.00
CA SER A 91 3.20 36.51 9.13
C SER A 91 3.57 37.37 7.92
N PHE A 92 3.64 36.77 6.74
CA PHE A 92 3.88 37.54 5.51
C PHE A 92 2.61 38.18 4.94
N PHE A 93 1.45 37.62 5.27
CA PHE A 93 0.15 38.07 4.77
C PHE A 93 -0.91 37.94 5.86
N ILE A 94 -1.67 39.00 6.10
CA ILE A 94 -2.77 39.02 7.05
C ILE A 94 -4.06 39.17 6.26
N LEU A 95 -4.92 38.16 6.30
CA LEU A 95 -6.22 38.18 5.64
C LEU A 95 -7.31 38.03 6.68
N TYR A 96 -8.20 39.04 6.81
CA TYR A 96 -9.30 39.05 7.78
C TYR A 96 -8.90 38.73 9.25
N GLY A 97 -7.70 39.14 9.68
CA GLY A 97 -7.21 38.90 11.04
C GLY A 97 -6.54 37.54 11.27
N LEU A 98 -6.43 36.70 10.23
CA LEU A 98 -5.62 35.48 10.23
C LEU A 98 -4.28 35.78 9.56
N GLY A 99 -3.20 35.69 10.34
CA GLY A 99 -1.83 35.76 9.83
C GLY A 99 -1.43 34.44 9.19
N PHE A 100 -0.95 34.46 7.95
CA PHE A 100 -0.35 33.31 7.30
C PHE A 100 1.14 33.27 7.62
N SER A 101 1.56 32.31 8.43
CA SER A 101 2.97 32.07 8.75
C SER A 101 3.71 31.43 7.56
N ILE A 102 4.90 31.95 7.26
CA ILE A 102 5.81 31.37 6.25
C ILE A 102 6.25 29.97 6.71
N GLU A 103 6.57 29.81 7.98
CA GLU A 103 7.02 28.58 8.61
C GLU A 103 5.91 27.51 8.57
N GLY A 104 4.66 27.90 8.80
CA GLY A 104 3.50 27.01 8.67
C GLY A 104 3.28 26.54 7.22
N LEU A 105 3.54 27.41 6.23
CA LEU A 105 3.48 27.03 4.81
C LEU A 105 4.59 26.06 4.43
N GLU A 106 5.82 26.32 4.86
CA GLU A 106 6.95 25.43 4.63
C GLU A 106 6.69 24.05 5.24
N GLN A 107 6.24 23.99 6.50
CA GLN A 107 5.90 22.73 7.16
C GLN A 107 4.79 21.97 6.42
N GLY A 108 3.75 22.66 5.96
CA GLY A 108 2.68 22.04 5.18
C GLY A 108 3.14 21.50 3.83
N LEU A 109 4.02 22.21 3.14
CA LEU A 109 4.64 21.73 1.90
C LEU A 109 5.56 20.54 2.14
N VAL A 110 6.36 20.54 3.22
CA VAL A 110 7.20 19.40 3.61
C VAL A 110 6.33 18.16 3.90
N MET A 111 5.25 18.32 4.68
CA MET A 111 4.32 17.23 4.99
C MET A 111 3.64 16.66 3.75
N MET A 112 3.18 17.53 2.85
CA MET A 112 2.58 17.12 1.58
C MET A 112 3.60 16.36 0.72
N THR A 113 4.81 16.89 0.58
CA THR A 113 5.87 16.33 -0.28
C THR A 113 6.31 14.95 0.21
N ARG A 114 6.61 14.80 1.51
CA ARG A 114 6.99 13.50 2.08
C ARG A 114 5.85 12.47 2.02
N GLY A 115 4.61 12.92 2.20
CA GLY A 115 3.43 12.06 2.14
C GLY A 115 3.21 11.51 0.73
N VAL A 116 3.33 12.38 -0.30
CA VAL A 116 3.27 11.95 -1.70
C VAL A 116 4.41 10.99 -2.03
N ALA A 117 5.65 11.29 -1.61
CA ALA A 117 6.80 10.43 -1.84
C ALA A 117 6.64 9.03 -1.22
N ALA A 118 6.14 8.96 0.02
CA ALA A 118 5.85 7.70 0.70
C ALA A 118 4.79 6.88 -0.05
N VAL A 119 3.71 7.51 -0.48
CA VAL A 119 2.65 6.85 -1.27
C VAL A 119 3.20 6.34 -2.60
N VAL A 120 4.06 7.12 -3.28
CA VAL A 120 4.71 6.70 -4.53
C VAL A 120 5.55 5.44 -4.33
N LEU A 121 6.30 5.32 -3.23
CA LEU A 121 7.14 4.15 -2.92
C LEU A 121 6.35 2.88 -2.58
N ILE A 122 5.10 2.98 -2.14
CA ILE A 122 4.24 1.82 -1.87
C ILE A 122 3.95 1.03 -3.17
N TYR A 123 3.77 1.70 -4.31
CA TYR A 123 3.48 1.04 -5.59
C TYR A 123 4.59 0.11 -6.09
N PRO A 124 5.87 0.49 -6.16
CA PRO A 124 6.93 -0.43 -6.54
C PRO A 124 7.14 -1.54 -5.51
N ILE A 125 6.75 -1.39 -4.23
CA ILE A 125 6.79 -2.47 -3.24
C ILE A 125 5.76 -3.54 -3.57
N PHE A 126 4.47 -3.17 -3.67
CA PHE A 126 3.37 -4.13 -3.80
C PHE A 126 3.01 -4.46 -5.26
N GLY A 127 3.18 -3.53 -6.19
CA GLY A 127 2.79 -3.70 -7.59
C GLY A 127 3.80 -4.43 -8.46
N SER A 128 5.02 -4.68 -7.95
CA SER A 128 6.09 -5.34 -8.73
C SER A 128 6.30 -6.81 -8.41
N SER A 129 5.57 -7.38 -7.45
CA SER A 129 5.62 -8.80 -7.10
C SER A 129 4.26 -9.32 -6.69
N PRO A 130 3.93 -10.59 -6.98
CA PRO A 130 2.65 -11.17 -6.57
C PRO A 130 2.45 -11.08 -5.06
N PHE A 131 1.22 -10.84 -4.60
CA PHE A 131 0.87 -10.68 -3.20
C PHE A 131 1.36 -11.85 -2.33
N ASN A 132 1.22 -13.09 -2.83
CA ASN A 132 1.70 -14.28 -2.13
C ASN A 132 3.20 -14.22 -1.86
N THR A 133 4.00 -13.83 -2.87
CA THR A 133 5.47 -13.72 -2.74
C THR A 133 5.87 -12.61 -1.78
N THR A 134 5.12 -11.50 -1.78
CA THR A 134 5.32 -10.37 -0.87
C THR A 134 5.04 -10.78 0.58
N VAL A 135 3.95 -11.52 0.84
CA VAL A 135 3.61 -12.03 2.17
C VAL A 135 4.65 -13.05 2.67
N HIS A 136 5.10 -13.97 1.81
CA HIS A 136 6.20 -14.88 2.14
C HIS A 136 7.52 -14.14 2.40
N ALA A 137 7.79 -13.06 1.68
CA ALA A 137 8.95 -12.21 1.95
C ALA A 137 8.83 -11.51 3.32
N MET A 138 7.65 -11.02 3.68
CA MET A 138 7.40 -10.46 5.01
C MET A 138 7.57 -11.50 6.13
N ARG A 139 7.19 -12.77 5.91
CA ARG A 139 7.48 -13.88 6.84
C ARG A 139 8.97 -13.98 7.15
N SER A 140 9.82 -13.93 6.13
CA SER A 140 11.27 -13.99 6.32
C SER A 140 11.87 -12.76 7.00
N LEU A 141 11.14 -11.63 7.02
CA LEU A 141 11.52 -10.40 7.71
C LEU A 141 11.01 -10.34 9.16
N GLY A 142 10.36 -11.41 9.65
CA GLY A 142 9.90 -11.52 11.04
C GLY A 142 8.39 -11.55 11.23
N LEU A 143 7.58 -11.58 10.16
CA LEU A 143 6.13 -11.77 10.30
C LEU A 143 5.83 -13.20 10.82
N PRO A 144 5.06 -13.36 11.91
CA PRO A 144 4.66 -14.66 12.43
C PRO A 144 3.99 -15.55 11.39
N GLU A 145 4.20 -16.86 11.50
CA GLU A 145 3.63 -17.84 10.58
C GLU A 145 2.10 -17.80 10.55
N ALA A 146 1.45 -17.69 11.71
CA ALA A 146 0.00 -17.57 11.79
C ALA A 146 -0.54 -16.37 10.98
N LEU A 147 0.11 -15.20 11.07
CA LEU A 147 -0.28 -14.01 10.30
C LEU A 147 -0.06 -14.22 8.79
N THR A 148 1.07 -14.83 8.42
CA THR A 148 1.36 -15.17 7.02
C THR A 148 0.25 -16.04 6.44
N GLN A 149 -0.17 -17.08 7.16
CA GLN A 149 -1.26 -17.96 6.72
C GLN A 149 -2.59 -17.22 6.63
N ILE A 150 -2.92 -16.39 7.61
CA ILE A 150 -4.13 -15.57 7.59
C ILE A 150 -4.15 -14.69 6.35
N PHE A 151 -3.06 -14.01 6.00
CA PHE A 151 -2.99 -13.18 4.79
C PHE A 151 -3.14 -13.98 3.50
N LEU A 152 -2.45 -15.13 3.37
CA LEU A 152 -2.55 -15.99 2.19
C LEU A 152 -3.96 -16.55 2.00
N PHE A 153 -4.58 -17.03 3.09
CA PHE A 153 -5.97 -17.47 3.05
C PHE A 153 -6.90 -16.31 2.75
N ALA A 154 -6.80 -15.19 3.44
CA ALA A 154 -7.62 -14.02 3.21
C ALA A 154 -7.57 -13.59 1.74
N TYR A 155 -6.38 -13.50 1.15
CA TYR A 155 -6.22 -13.18 -0.27
C TYR A 155 -6.96 -14.16 -1.18
N ARG A 156 -6.77 -15.47 -0.97
CA ARG A 156 -7.49 -16.51 -1.73
C ARG A 156 -9.01 -16.43 -1.54
N TYR A 157 -9.48 -16.24 -0.31
CA TYR A 157 -10.91 -16.19 0.01
C TYR A 157 -11.57 -14.90 -0.47
N LEU A 158 -10.85 -13.78 -0.60
CA LEU A 158 -11.40 -12.55 -1.16
C LEU A 158 -11.92 -12.76 -2.58
N PHE A 159 -11.18 -13.48 -3.44
CA PHE A 159 -11.64 -13.80 -4.80
C PHE A 159 -12.86 -14.73 -4.78
N LEU A 160 -12.82 -15.77 -3.94
CA LEU A 160 -13.93 -16.71 -3.81
C LEU A 160 -15.20 -16.02 -3.30
N LEU A 161 -15.10 -15.22 -2.24
CA LEU A 161 -16.23 -14.49 -1.67
C LEU A 161 -16.79 -13.47 -2.66
N ARG A 162 -15.94 -12.85 -3.47
CA ARG A 162 -16.37 -11.96 -4.55
C ARG A 162 -17.20 -12.70 -5.60
N GLU A 163 -16.78 -13.89 -6.02
CA GLU A 163 -17.53 -14.71 -6.97
C GLU A 163 -18.88 -15.15 -6.41
N GLU A 164 -18.90 -15.62 -5.16
CA GLU A 164 -20.12 -16.00 -4.43
C GLU A 164 -21.06 -14.79 -4.28
N PHE A 165 -20.54 -13.63 -3.91
CA PHE A 165 -21.30 -12.38 -3.81
C PHE A 165 -21.86 -11.93 -5.18
N ALA A 166 -21.07 -12.06 -6.24
CA ALA A 166 -21.52 -11.75 -7.60
C ALA A 166 -22.62 -12.72 -8.06
N SER A 167 -22.51 -14.01 -7.71
CA SER A 167 -23.53 -15.02 -7.98
C SER A 167 -24.83 -14.72 -7.22
N ALA A 168 -24.74 -14.44 -5.92
CA ALA A 168 -25.87 -14.02 -5.10
C ALA A 168 -26.54 -12.75 -5.64
N SER A 169 -25.74 -11.75 -6.03
CA SER A 169 -26.24 -10.52 -6.64
C SER A 169 -27.02 -10.77 -7.94
N ARG A 170 -26.52 -11.67 -8.81
CA ARG A 170 -27.24 -12.06 -10.04
C ARG A 170 -28.55 -12.78 -9.74
N SER A 171 -28.56 -13.66 -8.74
CA SER A 171 -29.78 -14.37 -8.32
C SER A 171 -30.84 -13.43 -7.73
N LEU A 172 -30.42 -12.39 -7.00
CA LEU A 172 -31.35 -11.35 -6.55
C LEU A 172 -31.91 -10.56 -7.73
N ALA A 173 -31.06 -10.14 -8.66
CA ALA A 173 -31.48 -9.41 -9.86
C ALA A 173 -32.47 -10.22 -10.72
N SER A 174 -32.27 -11.54 -10.87
CA SER A 174 -33.21 -12.40 -11.61
C SER A 174 -34.57 -12.55 -10.92
N ARG A 175 -34.67 -12.24 -9.62
CA ARG A 175 -35.92 -12.20 -8.85
C ARG A 175 -36.57 -10.81 -8.85
N GLY A 176 -36.08 -9.88 -9.66
CA GLY A 176 -36.61 -8.52 -9.77
C GLY A 176 -36.08 -7.54 -8.72
N PHE A 177 -35.03 -7.89 -7.97
CA PHE A 177 -34.43 -6.98 -6.99
C PHE A 177 -33.67 -5.85 -7.69
N ILE A 178 -34.05 -4.60 -7.39
CA ILE A 178 -33.36 -3.39 -7.85
C ILE A 178 -32.64 -2.78 -6.65
N LYS A 179 -31.34 -2.52 -6.79
CA LYS A 179 -30.53 -1.94 -5.71
C LYS A 179 -30.91 -0.47 -5.50
N GLY A 180 -31.52 -0.18 -4.35
CA GLY A 180 -31.80 1.18 -3.88
C GLY A 180 -31.09 1.50 -2.56
N THR A 181 -31.25 2.74 -2.09
CA THR A 181 -30.78 3.23 -0.77
C THR A 181 -31.87 3.15 0.31
N ASP A 182 -32.96 2.43 0.02
CA ASP A 182 -34.11 2.25 0.90
C ASP A 182 -33.91 1.12 1.92
N ALA A 183 -34.69 1.15 2.99
CA ALA A 183 -34.62 0.17 4.06
C ALA A 183 -34.92 -1.27 3.58
N ALA A 184 -35.77 -1.45 2.56
CA ALA A 184 -36.06 -2.77 2.01
C ALA A 184 -34.85 -3.32 1.24
N SER A 185 -34.17 -2.49 0.44
CA SER A 185 -32.89 -2.84 -0.18
C SER A 185 -31.82 -3.24 0.83
N ILE A 186 -31.67 -2.49 1.92
CA ILE A 186 -30.72 -2.81 2.99
C ILE A 186 -31.07 -4.16 3.64
N ARG A 187 -32.35 -4.45 3.88
CA ARG A 187 -32.79 -5.72 4.48
C ARG A 187 -32.47 -6.92 3.58
N VAL A 188 -32.70 -6.79 2.28
CA VAL A 188 -32.40 -7.85 1.30
C VAL A 188 -30.89 -8.06 1.17
N LEU A 189 -30.11 -6.98 1.06
CA LEU A 189 -28.65 -7.06 1.00
C LEU A 189 -28.05 -7.62 2.29
N GLY A 190 -28.58 -7.22 3.45
CA GLY A 190 -28.19 -7.74 4.76
C GLY A 190 -28.45 -9.24 4.88
N ALA A 191 -29.60 -9.73 4.42
CA ALA A 191 -29.90 -11.16 4.38
C ALA A 191 -28.94 -11.93 3.45
N ALA A 192 -28.61 -11.36 2.28
CA ALA A 192 -27.65 -11.97 1.36
C ALA A 192 -26.23 -12.03 1.94
N LEU A 193 -25.77 -10.95 2.61
CA LEU A 193 -24.49 -10.92 3.31
C LEU A 193 -24.46 -11.89 4.49
N GLY A 194 -25.54 -11.99 5.27
CA GLY A 194 -25.66 -12.96 6.36
C GLY A 194 -25.56 -14.41 5.87
N MET A 195 -26.25 -14.73 4.76
CA MET A 195 -26.13 -16.05 4.13
C MET A 195 -24.72 -16.31 3.60
N LEU A 196 -24.06 -15.30 3.02
CA LEU A 196 -22.68 -15.42 2.55
C LEU A 196 -21.72 -15.70 3.73
N PHE A 197 -21.92 -15.02 4.86
CA PHE A 197 -21.15 -15.23 6.08
C PHE A 197 -21.28 -16.67 6.59
N ILE A 198 -22.51 -17.17 6.77
CA ILE A 198 -22.77 -18.55 7.23
C ILE A 198 -22.09 -19.56 6.30
N ARG A 199 -22.28 -19.43 4.98
CA ARG A 199 -21.65 -20.31 3.99
C ARG A 199 -20.12 -20.24 4.03
N SER A 200 -19.55 -19.06 4.25
CA SER A 200 -18.10 -18.88 4.34
C SER A 200 -17.53 -19.56 5.58
N TYR A 201 -18.26 -19.53 6.70
CA TYR A 201 -17.91 -20.20 7.95
C TYR A 201 -17.98 -21.73 7.80
N GLU A 202 -19.08 -22.27 7.28
CA GLU A 202 -19.19 -23.72 7.02
C GLU A 202 -18.12 -24.21 6.03
N ARG A 203 -17.74 -23.38 5.06
CA ARG A 203 -16.67 -23.69 4.11
C ARG A 203 -15.29 -23.65 4.78
N SER A 204 -15.01 -22.69 5.65
CA SER A 204 -13.72 -22.62 6.35
C SER A 204 -13.53 -23.83 7.26
N GLU A 205 -14.59 -24.28 7.95
CA GLU A 205 -14.57 -25.49 8.78
C GLU A 205 -14.31 -26.75 7.94
N ARG A 206 -14.98 -26.89 6.78
CA ARG A 206 -14.73 -28.00 5.85
C ARG A 206 -13.29 -28.00 5.33
N ILE A 207 -12.75 -26.83 4.99
CA ILE A 207 -11.37 -26.71 4.51
C ILE A 207 -10.38 -27.04 5.62
N TYR A 208 -10.61 -26.55 6.84
CA TYR A 208 -9.78 -26.88 7.99
C TYR A 208 -9.76 -28.39 8.26
N ARG A 209 -10.92 -29.05 8.30
CA ARG A 209 -11.01 -30.52 8.46
C ARG A 209 -10.26 -31.26 7.34
N ALA A 210 -10.37 -30.79 6.10
CA ALA A 210 -9.65 -31.37 4.96
C ALA A 210 -8.13 -31.11 4.99
N MET A 211 -7.68 -30.02 5.62
CA MET A 211 -6.27 -29.74 5.84
C MET A 211 -5.71 -30.68 6.91
N VAL A 212 -6.42 -30.84 8.03
CA VAL A 212 -6.02 -31.75 9.11
C VAL A 212 -5.93 -33.19 8.60
N SER A 213 -6.88 -33.64 7.77
CA SER A 213 -6.82 -35.00 7.19
C SER A 213 -5.65 -35.21 6.22
N LYS A 214 -5.08 -34.12 5.66
CA LYS A 214 -3.87 -34.15 4.83
C LYS A 214 -2.57 -33.96 5.63
N GLY A 215 -2.65 -33.96 6.97
CA GLY A 215 -1.48 -33.83 7.85
C GLY A 215 -1.10 -32.38 8.16
N TYR A 216 -2.03 -31.43 8.08
CA TYR A 216 -1.78 -30.06 8.53
C TYR A 216 -1.54 -30.01 10.04
N GLY A 217 -0.29 -29.73 10.42
CA GLY A 217 0.15 -29.61 11.82
C GLY A 217 0.26 -28.17 12.33
N GLY A 218 -0.21 -27.19 11.57
CA GLY A 218 -0.08 -25.76 11.92
C GLY A 218 0.77 -24.95 10.96
N ASP A 219 1.48 -25.60 10.02
CA ASP A 219 2.37 -24.94 9.06
C ASP A 219 1.90 -25.17 7.62
N LEU A 220 2.02 -24.13 6.78
CA LEU A 220 1.79 -24.25 5.35
C LEU A 220 3.13 -24.48 4.64
N PRO A 221 3.22 -25.47 3.73
CA PRO A 221 4.42 -25.67 2.92
C PRO A 221 4.73 -24.39 2.13
N SER A 222 5.92 -23.82 2.34
CA SER A 222 6.36 -22.64 1.60
C SER A 222 6.99 -23.07 0.27
N ALA A 223 6.34 -22.74 -0.84
CA ALA A 223 6.83 -23.08 -2.19
C ALA A 223 7.91 -22.12 -2.70
N ASP A 224 7.99 -20.91 -2.15
CA ASP A 224 8.89 -19.86 -2.63
C ASP A 224 10.32 -20.06 -2.13
N ARG A 225 11.17 -20.59 -3.02
CA ARG A 225 12.63 -20.58 -2.83
C ARG A 225 13.19 -19.25 -3.30
N PHE A 226 13.25 -18.29 -2.39
CA PHE A 226 13.91 -17.02 -2.67
C PHE A 226 15.42 -17.21 -2.82
N ARG A 227 15.97 -16.81 -3.96
CA ARG A 227 17.42 -16.82 -4.23
C ARG A 227 17.90 -15.37 -4.25
N MET A 228 18.71 -15.02 -3.26
CA MET A 228 19.34 -13.70 -3.19
C MET A 228 20.57 -13.68 -4.10
N GLU A 229 20.58 -12.82 -5.10
CA GLU A 229 21.75 -12.60 -5.96
C GLU A 229 22.57 -11.41 -5.46
N GLY A 230 23.89 -11.39 -5.72
CA GLY A 230 24.74 -10.24 -5.34
C GLY A 230 24.28 -8.90 -5.96
N ARG A 231 23.56 -8.97 -7.09
CA ARG A 231 22.94 -7.79 -7.74
C ARG A 231 21.81 -7.19 -6.89
N ASP A 232 21.13 -7.98 -6.08
CA ASP A 232 20.07 -7.50 -5.20
C ASP A 232 20.63 -6.74 -3.99
N LEU A 233 21.79 -7.19 -3.50
CA LEU A 233 22.52 -6.47 -2.47
C LEU A 233 23.04 -5.12 -2.98
N LEU A 234 23.55 -5.07 -4.22
CA LEU A 234 24.00 -3.81 -4.83
C LEU A 234 22.85 -2.79 -4.94
N LYS A 235 21.67 -3.21 -5.40
CA LYS A 235 20.48 -2.34 -5.44
C LYS A 235 20.11 -1.85 -4.03
N ALA A 236 20.19 -2.72 -3.03
CA ALA A 236 19.91 -2.35 -1.64
C ALA A 236 20.90 -1.31 -1.12
N LEU A 237 22.20 -1.50 -1.38
CA LEU A 237 23.24 -0.54 -1.00
C LEU A 237 23.05 0.82 -1.68
N ILE A 238 22.62 0.85 -2.95
CA ILE A 238 22.29 2.11 -3.64
C ILE A 238 21.14 2.81 -2.93
N VAL A 239 20.06 2.08 -2.59
CA VAL A 239 18.91 2.67 -1.88
C VAL A 239 19.27 3.13 -0.46
N LEU A 240 20.11 2.37 0.25
CA LEU A 240 20.62 2.76 1.57
C LEU A 240 21.50 4.01 1.48
N GLY A 241 22.38 4.09 0.48
CA GLY A 241 23.21 5.26 0.23
C GLY A 241 22.36 6.50 -0.09
N LEU A 242 21.29 6.35 -0.87
CA LEU A 242 20.33 7.42 -1.12
C LEU A 242 19.63 7.87 0.16
N ALA A 243 19.15 6.93 1.00
CA ALA A 243 18.49 7.25 2.26
C ALA A 243 19.43 8.03 3.20
N LEU A 244 20.64 7.54 3.42
CA LEU A 244 21.64 8.20 4.26
C LEU A 244 22.09 9.54 3.68
N GLY A 245 22.26 9.63 2.36
CA GLY A 245 22.60 10.87 1.68
C GLY A 245 21.54 11.95 1.86
N LEU A 246 20.25 11.59 1.78
CA LEU A 246 19.15 12.51 2.06
C LEU A 246 19.17 13.00 3.52
N GLN A 247 19.39 12.11 4.50
CA GLN A 247 19.49 12.54 5.90
C GLN A 247 20.71 13.41 6.18
N GLY A 248 21.86 13.10 5.56
CA GLY A 248 23.06 13.93 5.68
C GLY A 248 22.85 15.33 5.12
N LEU A 249 22.19 15.46 3.97
CA LEU A 249 21.83 16.75 3.39
C LEU A 249 20.82 17.51 4.25
N ASP A 250 19.81 16.83 4.79
CA ASP A 250 18.84 17.46 5.70
C ASP A 250 19.55 18.04 6.94
N TRP A 251 20.49 17.29 7.51
CA TRP A 251 21.25 17.75 8.67
C TRP A 251 22.15 18.95 8.33
N MET A 252 22.77 19.00 7.14
CA MET A 252 23.57 20.13 6.68
C MET A 252 22.77 21.38 6.36
N VAL A 253 21.50 21.23 5.95
CA VAL A 253 20.63 22.37 5.61
C VAL A 253 19.99 22.98 6.86
N ILE A 254 19.78 22.17 7.90
CA ILE A 254 19.12 22.58 9.15
C ILE A 254 20.12 23.02 10.23
N GLY A 255 21.32 22.43 10.25
CA GLY A 255 22.39 22.75 11.21
C GLY A 255 23.24 23.93 10.78
#